data_AF-A0A256XDN2-F1
#
_entry.id   AF-A0A256XDN2-F1
#
_cell.length_a   1.000
_cell.length_b   1.000
_cell.length_c   1.000
_cell.angle_alpha   90.00
_cell.angle_beta   90.00
_cell.angle_gamma   90.00
#
_symmetry.space_group_name_H-M   'P 1'
#
loop_
_entity.id
_entity.type
_entity.pdbx_description
1 polymer ?
#
loop_
_entity_poly.entity_id
_entity_poly.type
_entity_poly.pdbx_seq_one_letter_code
_entity_poly.pdbx_strand_id
1 'polypeptide(L)'
;MNSIHIGLVYALWFIVTFFFMVIVLSIIKNRNEFFNEPKPLAKEDIITILVPAFNEEKTIADTIESLLRLDYPSHLLDIIVLNDGSTDKTGQIAAEYAQRGDIRLIENRINQGKAKSLNIGIKEAKGELIATLDADTVIEGDILTKVGGYF
;
A
#
# COMPACT_ATOMS: atom_id res chain seq x y z
N MET A 1 -21.43 25.09 -50.17
CA MET A 1 -21.01 24.07 -49.17
C MET A 1 -21.96 22.90 -49.30
N ASN A 2 -21.47 21.67 -49.52
CA ASN A 2 -22.33 20.52 -49.83
C ASN A 2 -23.20 20.14 -48.61
N SER A 3 -24.49 19.86 -48.79
CA SER A 3 -25.42 19.57 -47.68
C SER A 3 -24.97 18.38 -46.81
N ILE A 4 -24.22 17.45 -47.41
CA ILE A 4 -23.59 16.31 -46.73
C ILE A 4 -22.53 16.77 -45.71
N HIS A 5 -21.67 17.73 -46.07
CA HIS A 5 -20.65 18.24 -45.15
C HIS A 5 -21.26 18.96 -43.95
N ILE A 6 -22.35 19.70 -44.18
CA ILE A 6 -23.09 20.38 -43.12
C ILE A 6 -23.66 19.34 -42.14
N GLY A 7 -24.27 18.26 -42.66
CA GLY A 7 -24.77 17.16 -41.83
C GLY A 7 -23.68 16.48 -40.99
N LEU A 8 -22.51 16.23 -41.56
CA LEU A 8 -21.38 15.62 -40.84
C LEU A 8 -20.87 16.50 -39.70
N VAL A 9 -20.78 17.82 -39.91
CA VAL A 9 -20.36 18.75 -38.85
C VAL A 9 -21.34 18.75 -37.69
N TYR A 10 -22.65 18.77 -37.96
CA TYR A 10 -23.66 18.71 -36.90
C TYR A 10 -23.66 17.38 -36.15
N ALA A 11 -23.48 16.25 -36.86
CA ALA A 11 -23.40 14.94 -36.23
C ALA A 11 -22.18 14.84 -35.30
N LEU A 12 -21.02 15.33 -35.72
CA LEU A 12 -19.81 15.38 -34.88
C LEU A 12 -20.03 16.26 -33.65
N TRP A 13 -20.64 17.44 -33.82
CA TRP A 13 -20.91 18.36 -32.73
C TRP A 13 -21.89 17.76 -31.70
N PHE A 14 -22.92 17.06 -32.17
CA PHE A 14 -23.84 16.32 -31.30
C PHE A 14 -23.13 15.22 -30.51
N ILE A 15 -22.26 14.44 -31.13
CA ILE A 15 -21.49 13.38 -30.45
C ILE A 15 -20.62 13.98 -29.34
N VAL A 16 -19.86 15.04 -29.65
CA VAL A 16 -18.98 15.69 -28.67
C VAL A 16 -19.77 16.26 -27.50
N THR A 17 -20.87 16.97 -27.77
CA THR A 17 -21.72 17.55 -26.72
C THR A 17 -22.43 16.48 -25.88
N PHE A 18 -22.85 15.37 -26.50
CA PHE A 18 -23.44 14.23 -25.80
C PHE A 18 -22.44 13.59 -24.82
N PHE A 19 -21.22 13.28 -25.26
CA PHE A 19 -20.20 12.71 -24.37
C PHE A 19 -19.79 13.70 -23.27
N PHE A 20 -19.63 14.98 -23.59
CA PHE A 20 -19.36 16.02 -22.60
C PHE A 20 -20.45 16.07 -21.53
N MET A 21 -21.73 16.04 -21.94
CA MET A 21 -22.87 16.01 -21.01
C MET A 21 -22.87 14.76 -20.14
N VAL A 22 -22.59 13.57 -20.69
CA VAL A 22 -22.50 12.32 -19.91
C VAL A 22 -21.39 12.40 -18.87
N ILE A 23 -20.21 12.93 -19.23
CA ILE A 23 -19.09 13.12 -18.30
C ILE A 23 -19.49 14.10 -17.19
N VAL A 24 -20.09 15.24 -17.53
CA VAL A 24 -20.53 16.24 -16.53
C VAL A 24 -21.59 15.66 -15.60
N LEU A 25 -22.59 14.94 -16.12
CA LEU A 25 -23.61 14.29 -15.31
C LEU A 25 -23.02 13.19 -14.41
N SER A 26 -22.05 12.43 -14.92
CA SER A 26 -21.32 11.43 -14.12
C SER A 26 -20.56 12.09 -12.97
N ILE A 27 -19.82 13.17 -13.25
CA ILE A 27 -19.07 13.93 -12.23
C ILE A 27 -20.02 14.56 -11.21
N ILE A 28 -21.16 15.12 -11.63
CA ILE A 28 -22.12 15.72 -10.69
C ILE A 28 -22.77 14.65 -9.82
N LYS A 29 -23.21 13.54 -10.42
CA LYS A 29 -23.88 12.44 -9.72
C LYS A 29 -22.94 11.76 -8.72
N ASN A 30 -21.69 11.54 -9.11
CA ASN A 30 -20.67 10.85 -8.32
C ASN A 30 -19.67 11.85 -7.70
N ARG A 31 -20.03 13.13 -7.58
CA ARG A 31 -19.18 14.19 -7.03
C ARG A 31 -18.59 13.79 -5.69
N ASN A 32 -19.43 13.21 -4.83
CA ASN A 32 -19.03 12.81 -3.50
C ASN A 32 -18.10 11.58 -3.51
N GLU A 33 -18.10 10.76 -4.55
CA GLU A 33 -17.14 9.66 -4.68
C GLU A 33 -15.80 10.15 -5.23
N PHE A 34 -15.81 11.12 -6.15
CA PHE A 34 -14.59 11.65 -6.76
C PHE A 34 -13.85 12.68 -5.91
N PHE A 35 -14.57 13.43 -5.07
CA PHE A 35 -14.01 14.60 -4.38
C PHE A 35 -14.12 14.55 -2.86
N ASN A 36 -14.73 13.52 -2.27
CA ASN A 36 -14.58 13.34 -0.82
C ASN A 36 -13.26 12.66 -0.54
N GLU A 37 -12.56 13.16 0.48
CA GLU A 37 -11.43 12.44 1.04
C GLU A 37 -11.90 11.04 1.51
N PRO A 38 -11.05 10.02 1.38
CA PRO A 38 -11.30 8.72 1.97
C PRO A 38 -11.70 8.85 3.44
N LYS A 39 -12.54 7.94 3.93
CA LYS A 39 -12.88 7.93 5.36
C LYS A 39 -11.60 7.63 6.14
N PRO A 40 -11.21 8.43 7.14
CA PRO A 40 -10.00 8.15 7.90
C PRO A 40 -10.09 6.76 8.52
N LEU A 41 -8.95 6.07 8.63
CA LEU A 41 -8.83 4.82 9.36
C LEU A 41 -9.52 4.94 10.72
N ALA A 42 -10.29 3.93 11.09
CA ALA A 42 -10.90 3.90 12.41
C ALA A 42 -9.80 3.81 13.47
N LYS A 43 -10.07 4.37 14.65
CA LYS A 43 -9.11 4.39 15.78
C LYS A 43 -8.76 3.01 16.33
N GLU A 44 -9.35 1.94 15.80
CA GLU A 44 -9.20 0.57 16.27
C GLU A 44 -8.71 -0.37 15.15
N ASP A 45 -8.47 0.14 13.94
CA ASP A 45 -8.05 -0.69 12.82
C ASP A 45 -6.61 -1.18 13.04
N ILE A 46 -6.44 -2.48 13.23
CA ILE A 46 -5.12 -3.08 13.32
C ILE A 46 -4.57 -3.23 11.89
N ILE A 47 -3.36 -2.71 11.65
CA ILE A 47 -2.67 -2.83 10.38
C ILE A 47 -1.47 -3.75 10.56
N THR A 48 -1.41 -4.83 9.77
CA THR A 48 -0.21 -5.65 9.66
C THR A 48 0.61 -5.18 8.47
N ILE A 49 1.87 -4.82 8.69
CA ILE A 49 2.84 -4.49 7.64
C ILE A 49 3.80 -5.65 7.46
N LEU A 50 3.80 -6.24 6.27
CA LEU A 50 4.69 -7.34 5.90
C LEU A 50 5.89 -6.80 5.12
N VAL A 51 7.09 -7.11 5.60
CA VAL A 51 8.36 -6.70 4.99
C VAL A 51 9.13 -7.94 4.51
N PRO A 52 8.90 -8.43 3.28
CA PRO A 52 9.73 -9.48 2.70
C PRO A 52 11.17 -9.00 2.49
N ALA A 53 12.13 -9.74 3.03
CA ALA A 53 13.54 -9.40 2.98
C ALA A 53 14.39 -10.59 2.51
N PHE A 54 15.27 -10.36 1.54
CA PHE A 54 16.29 -11.33 1.12
C PHE A 54 17.55 -10.59 0.68
N ASN A 55 18.62 -10.72 1.45
CA ASN A 55 19.90 -10.06 1.20
C ASN A 55 19.85 -8.52 1.12
N GLU A 56 19.24 -7.91 2.13
CA GLU A 56 18.97 -6.47 2.27
C GLU A 56 19.72 -5.86 3.47
N GLU A 57 20.91 -6.36 3.82
CA GLU A 57 21.63 -5.95 5.04
C GLU A 57 21.95 -4.45 5.11
N LYS A 58 21.97 -3.76 3.97
CA LYS A 58 22.31 -2.34 3.86
C LYS A 58 21.13 -1.41 4.11
N THR A 59 19.92 -1.92 3.95
CA THR A 59 18.69 -1.10 3.83
C THR A 59 17.63 -1.50 4.85
N ILE A 60 17.60 -2.77 5.28
CA ILE A 60 16.58 -3.30 6.18
C ILE A 60 16.46 -2.52 7.49
N ALA A 61 17.58 -2.02 8.04
CA ALA A 61 17.56 -1.22 9.25
C ALA A 61 16.81 0.10 9.07
N ASP A 62 17.09 0.82 7.98
CA ASP A 62 16.44 2.09 7.67
C ASP A 62 14.94 1.91 7.38
N THR A 63 14.59 0.82 6.70
CA THR A 63 13.20 0.43 6.45
C THR A 63 12.45 0.19 7.77
N ILE A 64 12.99 -0.62 8.68
CA ILE A 64 12.39 -0.88 9.99
C ILE A 64 12.27 0.43 10.79
N GLU A 65 13.32 1.24 10.85
CA GLU A 65 13.29 2.53 11.56
C GLU A 65 12.29 3.52 10.95
N SER A 66 12.00 3.44 9.65
CA SER A 66 10.92 4.24 9.05
C SER A 66 9.53 3.77 9.49
N LEU A 67 9.34 2.45 9.63
CA LEU A 67 8.08 1.86 10.09
C LEU A 67 7.80 2.16 11.57
N LEU A 68 8.84 2.16 12.41
CA LEU A 68 8.72 2.50 13.83
C LEU A 68 8.40 3.98 14.07
N ARG A 69 8.60 4.84 13.05
CA ARG A 69 8.29 6.27 13.08
C ARG A 69 6.93 6.62 12.47
N LEU A 70 6.12 5.62 12.12
CA LEU A 70 4.77 5.86 11.62
C LEU A 70 3.93 6.59 12.67
N ASP A 71 3.16 7.59 12.22
CA ASP A 71 2.20 8.35 13.02
C ASP A 71 0.93 7.51 13.25
N TYR A 72 1.10 6.31 13.81
CA TYR A 72 0.04 5.36 14.08
C TYR A 72 0.20 4.75 15.48
N PRO A 73 -0.89 4.47 16.21
CA PRO A 73 -0.77 3.89 17.55
C PRO A 73 -0.04 2.54 17.49
N SER A 74 1.07 2.42 18.21
CA SER A 74 1.94 1.22 18.18
C SER A 74 1.22 -0.07 18.54
N HIS A 75 0.20 -0.02 19.41
CA HIS A 75 -0.61 -1.18 19.78
C HIS A 75 -1.58 -1.66 18.68
N LEU A 76 -1.79 -0.86 17.64
CA LEU A 76 -2.58 -1.19 16.45
C LEU A 76 -1.70 -1.50 15.23
N LEU A 77 -0.38 -1.44 15.40
CA LEU A 77 0.58 -1.69 14.32
C LEU A 77 1.29 -3.02 14.56
N ASP A 78 1.20 -3.92 13.58
CA ASP A 78 1.84 -5.23 13.63
C ASP A 78 2.85 -5.34 12.48
N ILE A 79 4.13 -5.09 12.77
CA ILE A 79 5.19 -5.15 11.77
C ILE A 79 5.79 -6.55 11.77
N ILE A 80 5.81 -7.20 10.61
CA ILE A 80 6.40 -8.53 10.43
C ILE A 80 7.49 -8.45 9.34
N VAL A 81 8.74 -8.67 9.74
CA VAL A 81 9.84 -8.89 8.81
C VAL A 81 9.88 -10.37 8.45
N LEU A 82 9.88 -10.67 7.15
CA LEU A 82 9.89 -12.02 6.60
C LEU A 82 11.26 -12.25 5.97
N ASN A 83 12.22 -12.76 6.75
CA ASN A 83 13.55 -13.08 6.27
C ASN A 83 13.52 -14.37 5.44
N ASP A 84 13.64 -14.26 4.12
CA ASP A 84 13.50 -15.38 3.19
C ASP A 84 14.83 -16.14 2.97
N GLY A 85 15.45 -16.60 4.06
CA GLY A 85 16.68 -17.38 3.99
C GLY A 85 17.89 -16.59 3.47
N SER A 86 18.04 -15.34 3.92
CA SER A 86 19.17 -14.48 3.56
C SER A 86 20.52 -15.12 3.92
N THR A 87 21.54 -14.84 3.12
CA THR A 87 22.92 -15.32 3.29
C THR A 87 23.85 -14.26 3.87
N ASP A 88 23.37 -13.02 3.98
CA ASP A 88 24.08 -11.87 4.54
C ASP A 88 23.59 -11.55 5.97
N LYS A 89 23.82 -10.34 6.47
CA LYS A 89 23.42 -9.95 7.84
C LYS A 89 21.94 -9.54 7.97
N THR A 90 21.11 -9.61 6.93
CA THR A 90 19.71 -9.18 6.96
C THR A 90 18.93 -9.79 8.12
N GLY A 91 19.02 -11.13 8.26
CA GLY A 91 18.33 -11.85 9.33
C GLY A 91 18.82 -11.47 10.71
N GLN A 92 20.14 -11.28 10.87
CA GLN A 92 20.73 -10.83 12.13
C GLN A 92 20.20 -9.46 12.54
N ILE A 93 20.22 -8.49 11.61
CA ILE A 93 19.74 -7.12 11.86
C ILE A 93 18.27 -7.17 12.26
N ALA A 94 17.42 -7.87 11.50
CA ALA A 94 16.00 -7.99 11.83
C ALA A 94 15.78 -8.68 13.19
N ALA A 95 16.60 -9.66 13.56
CA ALA A 95 16.52 -10.34 14.85
C ALA A 95 16.84 -9.41 16.03
N GLU A 96 17.75 -8.45 15.86
CA GLU A 96 18.05 -7.44 16.89
C GLU A 96 16.81 -6.57 17.19
N TYR A 97 16.07 -6.13 16.16
CA TYR A 97 14.81 -5.42 16.34
C TYR A 97 13.71 -6.30 16.94
N ALA A 98 13.64 -7.56 16.55
CA ALA A 98 12.67 -8.50 17.11
C ALA A 98 12.89 -8.75 18.60
N GLN A 99 14.15 -8.86 19.04
CA GLN A 99 14.51 -9.04 20.45
C GLN A 99 14.17 -7.82 21.31
N ARG A 100 14.22 -6.61 20.74
CA ARG A 100 13.76 -5.37 21.38
C ARG A 100 12.24 -5.33 21.57
N GLY A 101 11.50 -6.17 20.83
CA GLY A 101 10.03 -6.19 20.81
C GLY A 101 9.42 -5.19 19.83
N ASP A 102 10.23 -4.56 18.98
CA ASP A 102 9.79 -3.54 18.03
C ASP A 102 9.04 -4.14 16.83
N ILE A 103 9.44 -5.33 16.40
CA ILE A 103 8.87 -6.04 15.25
C ILE A 103 8.76 -7.55 15.52
N ARG A 104 7.98 -8.26 14.71
CA ARG A 104 8.01 -9.73 14.64
C ARG A 104 8.89 -10.19 13.49
N LEU A 105 9.67 -11.23 13.71
CA LEU A 105 10.51 -11.84 12.69
C LEU A 105 10.01 -13.24 12.38
N ILE A 106 9.85 -13.54 11.09
CA ILE A 106 9.64 -14.89 10.57
C ILE A 106 10.83 -15.24 9.69
N GLU A 107 11.50 -16.35 10.00
CA GLU A 107 12.68 -16.81 9.27
C GLU A 107 12.38 -18.07 8.46
N ASN A 108 12.57 -17.96 7.15
CA ASN A 108 12.59 -19.13 6.28
C ASN A 108 14.00 -19.72 6.26
N ARG A 109 14.10 -21.06 6.30
CA ARG A 109 15.39 -21.76 6.25
C ARG A 109 16.12 -21.60 4.91
N ILE A 110 15.36 -21.45 3.83
CA ILE A 110 15.87 -21.29 2.46
C ILE A 110 15.03 -20.23 1.77
N ASN A 111 15.61 -19.58 0.76
CA ASN A 111 14.87 -18.67 -0.11
C ASN A 111 13.77 -19.43 -0.86
N GLN A 112 12.52 -19.02 -0.61
CA GLN A 112 11.31 -19.59 -1.16
C GLN A 112 10.60 -18.66 -2.14
N GLY A 113 11.13 -17.44 -2.32
CA GLY A 113 10.58 -16.37 -3.13
C GLY A 113 9.58 -15.50 -2.37
N LYS A 114 9.55 -14.21 -2.75
CA LYS A 114 8.70 -13.16 -2.16
C LYS A 114 7.25 -13.59 -1.96
N ALA A 115 6.62 -14.19 -2.97
CA ALA A 115 5.21 -14.61 -2.89
C ALA A 115 4.97 -15.66 -1.79
N LYS A 116 5.87 -16.62 -1.62
CA LYS A 116 5.71 -17.66 -0.59
C LYS A 116 5.93 -17.08 0.81
N SER A 117 6.92 -16.20 0.96
CA SER A 117 7.17 -15.45 2.19
C SER A 117 5.97 -14.59 2.60
N LEU A 118 5.43 -13.81 1.66
CA LEU A 118 4.23 -13.01 1.89
C LEU A 118 3.02 -13.87 2.28
N ASN A 119 2.80 -15.01 1.63
CA ASN A 119 1.72 -15.94 2.00
C ASN A 119 1.86 -16.51 3.42
N ILE A 120 3.09 -16.65 3.93
CA ILE A 120 3.32 -17.01 5.33
C ILE A 120 2.97 -15.82 6.23
N GLY A 121 3.46 -14.62 5.90
CA GLY A 121 3.16 -13.41 6.64
C GLY A 121 1.67 -13.09 6.75
N ILE A 122 0.91 -13.26 5.66
CA ILE A 122 -0.55 -13.04 5.63
C ILE A 122 -1.27 -13.98 6.62
N LYS A 123 -0.82 -15.23 6.78
CA LYS A 123 -1.43 -16.18 7.72
C LYS A 123 -1.17 -15.83 9.18
N GLU A 124 -0.06 -15.14 9.43
CA GLU A 124 0.37 -14.71 10.76
C GLU A 124 -0.06 -13.28 11.09
N ALA A 125 -0.72 -12.58 10.15
CA ALA A 125 -1.18 -11.21 10.30
C ALA A 125 -2.26 -11.11 11.37
N LYS A 126 -2.20 -10.04 12.17
CA LYS A 126 -3.21 -9.73 13.21
C LYS A 126 -4.24 -8.71 12.74
N GLY A 127 -3.85 -7.84 11.80
CA GLY A 127 -4.70 -6.80 11.25
C GLY A 127 -5.62 -7.32 10.15
N GLU A 128 -6.81 -6.73 10.06
CA GLU A 128 -7.69 -6.92 8.89
C GLU A 128 -7.12 -6.23 7.65
N LEU A 129 -6.39 -5.13 7.86
CA LEU A 129 -5.65 -4.42 6.83
C LEU A 129 -4.22 -4.96 6.76
N ILE A 130 -3.83 -5.44 5.58
CA ILE A 130 -2.49 -5.96 5.32
C ILE A 130 -1.82 -5.05 4.29
N ALA A 131 -0.73 -4.41 4.70
CA ALA A 131 0.17 -3.70 3.82
C ALA A 131 1.42 -4.53 3.56
N THR A 132 2.03 -4.34 2.41
CA THR A 132 3.35 -4.92 2.10
C THR A 132 4.30 -3.79 1.76
N LEU A 133 5.54 -3.86 2.27
CA LEU A 133 6.58 -2.88 2.03
C LEU A 133 7.88 -3.61 1.70
N ASP A 134 8.59 -3.16 0.67
CA ASP A 134 9.89 -3.75 0.33
C ASP A 134 10.96 -3.36 1.35
N ALA A 135 11.89 -4.28 1.62
CA ALA A 135 12.93 -4.13 2.64
C ALA A 135 13.97 -3.04 2.34
N ASP A 136 13.90 -2.40 1.18
CA ASP A 136 14.75 -1.30 0.72
C ASP A 136 14.01 0.06 0.61
N THR A 137 12.83 0.17 1.22
CA THR A 137 11.97 1.36 1.12
C THR A 137 11.84 2.10 2.46
N VAL A 138 12.10 3.41 2.43
CA VAL A 138 11.84 4.34 3.54
C VAL A 138 10.57 5.14 3.25
N ILE A 139 9.66 5.21 4.22
CA ILE A 139 8.38 5.91 4.09
C ILE A 139 8.24 7.08 5.07
N GLU A 140 7.35 8.02 4.73
CA GLU A 140 6.96 9.13 5.62
C GLU A 140 6.01 8.65 6.72
N GLY A 141 6.06 9.30 7.90
CA GLY A 141 5.31 8.90 9.08
C GLY A 141 3.77 8.93 8.91
N ASP A 142 3.27 9.87 8.09
CA ASP A 142 1.84 10.11 7.90
C ASP A 142 1.20 9.27 6.78
N ILE A 143 1.97 8.36 6.16
CA ILE A 143 1.52 7.60 4.98
C ILE A 143 0.25 6.79 5.25
N LEU A 144 0.13 6.16 6.42
CA LEU A 144 -1.07 5.37 6.78
C LEU A 144 -2.32 6.24 6.88
N THR A 145 -2.20 7.48 7.36
CA THR A 145 -3.33 8.41 7.40
C THR A 145 -3.74 8.88 6.00
N LYS A 146 -2.77 9.02 5.07
CA LYS A 146 -3.04 9.42 3.68
C LYS A 146 -3.69 8.33 2.85
N VAL A 147 -3.28 7.06 3.01
CA VAL A 147 -3.71 5.97 2.12
C VAL A 147 -4.72 5.02 2.76
N GLY A 148 -4.70 4.88 4.09
CA GLY A 148 -5.46 3.85 4.78
C GLY A 148 -6.97 3.98 4.60
N GLY A 149 -7.47 5.20 4.46
CA GLY A 149 -8.91 5.43 4.34
C GLY A 149 -9.55 5.02 3.00
N TYR A 150 -8.74 4.61 2.01
CA TYR A 150 -9.23 4.09 0.74
C TYR A 150 -9.61 2.61 0.80
N PHE A 151 -9.34 1.94 1.93
CA PHE A 151 -9.61 0.53 2.19
C PHE A 151 -10.68 0.39 3.27
#